data_AF-A0A6B9ZNC4-F1
#
_entry.id   AF-A0A6B9ZNC4-F1
#
_cell.length_a   1.000
_cell.length_b   1.000
_cell.length_c   1.000
_cell.angle_alpha   90.00
_cell.angle_beta   90.00
_cell.angle_gamma   90.00
#
_symmetry.space_group_name_H-M   'P 1'
#
loop_
_entity.id
_entity.type
_entity.pdbx_description
1 polymer ?
#
loop_
_entity_poly.entity_id
_entity_poly.type
_entity_poly.pdbx_seq_one_letter_code
_entity_poly.pdbx_strand_id
1 'polypeptide(L)'
;MQNLENKDKILKIFSKVHCFSKDQLPRYVDGRLTHMEKHLLEQHLVNCELCSEAVEVLQKPKYHTQYQAMGVKVQQYIRSSSHVASVYEAERYQKNVQIKENALTYFWGVIAALLIVVCAYLIHDQVKNEDKQHSFAVEQPIVPAAAPASGPKEPASTSQARAATTGVTATFPAAGTATAQSATVDNATAEDAAEPDKSLYKTAMAFYHDGKLDDAMSRFTQLTADSTSRYREMAHYQLAMCYKFKRQKVKARRMFEELVHMNGRMKKRAQMALNNL
;
A
#
# COMPACT_ATOMS: atom_id res chain seq x y z
N MET A 1 -32.08 -28.33 -12.54
CA MET A 1 -30.77 -28.93 -12.95
C MET A 1 -29.73 -27.87 -13.38
N GLN A 2 -30.12 -26.82 -14.12
CA GLN A 2 -29.26 -25.74 -14.69
C GLN A 2 -28.18 -25.08 -13.78
N ASN A 3 -28.19 -25.26 -12.45
CA ASN A 3 -27.20 -24.64 -11.56
C ASN A 3 -25.78 -25.27 -11.65
N LEU A 4 -25.69 -26.53 -12.10
CA LEU A 4 -24.40 -27.23 -12.26
C LEU A 4 -23.64 -26.73 -13.49
N GLU A 5 -24.30 -26.69 -14.66
CA GLU A 5 -23.67 -26.26 -15.92
C GLU A 5 -23.03 -24.86 -15.84
N ASN A 6 -23.61 -23.94 -15.06
CA ASN A 6 -23.02 -22.60 -14.89
C ASN A 6 -21.73 -22.64 -14.05
N LYS A 7 -21.58 -23.59 -13.13
CA LYS A 7 -20.31 -23.80 -12.40
C LYS A 7 -19.25 -24.40 -13.32
N ASP A 8 -19.62 -25.35 -14.18
CA ASP A 8 -18.71 -25.91 -15.19
C ASP A 8 -18.27 -24.84 -16.21
N LYS A 9 -19.21 -24.01 -16.67
CA LYS A 9 -18.93 -22.86 -17.54
C LYS A 9 -18.00 -21.83 -16.87
N ILE A 10 -18.12 -21.59 -15.56
CA ILE A 10 -17.22 -20.71 -14.79
C ILE A 10 -15.82 -21.32 -14.60
N LEU A 11 -15.71 -22.63 -14.34
CA LEU A 11 -14.42 -23.32 -14.27
C LEU A 11 -13.67 -23.26 -15.61
N LYS A 12 -14.40 -23.34 -16.73
CA LYS A 12 -13.86 -23.26 -18.10
C LYS A 12 -13.28 -21.88 -18.49
N ILE A 13 -13.43 -20.84 -17.65
CA ILE A 13 -12.85 -19.50 -17.87
C ILE A 13 -11.40 -19.42 -17.34
N PHE A 14 -11.01 -20.27 -16.39
CA PHE A 14 -9.70 -20.20 -15.73
C PHE A 14 -8.64 -21.14 -16.34
N SER A 15 -9.03 -22.07 -17.21
CA SER A 15 -8.14 -23.07 -17.83
C SER A 15 -7.42 -22.54 -19.08
N LYS A 16 -6.41 -21.67 -18.91
CA LYS A 16 -5.52 -21.26 -20.02
C LYS A 16 -4.70 -22.45 -20.57
N VAL A 17 -4.51 -23.49 -19.77
CA VAL A 17 -4.14 -24.84 -20.21
C VAL A 17 -5.41 -25.64 -20.53
N HIS A 18 -5.51 -26.20 -21.74
CA HIS A 18 -6.67 -26.98 -22.21
C HIS A 18 -6.70 -28.44 -21.72
N CYS A 19 -6.15 -28.73 -20.54
CA CYS A 19 -6.05 -30.09 -19.99
C CYS A 19 -7.39 -30.60 -19.43
N PHE A 20 -7.57 -31.92 -19.44
CA PHE A 20 -8.79 -32.58 -18.96
C PHE A 20 -8.98 -32.56 -17.44
N SER A 21 -10.19 -32.89 -17.00
CA SER A 21 -10.48 -33.05 -15.58
C SER A 21 -9.85 -34.31 -14.99
N LYS A 22 -9.52 -34.25 -13.69
CA LYS A 22 -8.91 -35.34 -12.90
C LYS A 22 -9.57 -36.70 -13.12
N ASP A 23 -10.89 -36.73 -13.28
CA ASP A 23 -11.66 -37.97 -13.28
C ASP A 23 -11.88 -38.53 -14.70
N GLN A 24 -11.49 -37.81 -15.76
CA GLN A 24 -11.54 -38.31 -17.15
C GLN A 24 -10.37 -39.23 -17.48
N LEU A 25 -9.17 -38.92 -17.00
CA LEU A 25 -7.95 -39.67 -17.34
C LEU A 25 -7.97 -41.14 -16.84
N PRO A 26 -8.40 -41.44 -15.60
CA PRO A 26 -8.59 -42.82 -15.17
C PRO A 26 -9.67 -43.55 -15.96
N ARG A 27 -10.82 -42.90 -16.23
CA ARG A 27 -11.93 -43.49 -16.99
C ARG A 27 -11.53 -43.88 -18.42
N TYR A 28 -10.58 -43.17 -19.03
CA TYR A 28 -10.02 -43.53 -20.33
C TYR A 28 -9.20 -44.83 -20.25
N VAL A 29 -8.30 -44.94 -19.27
CA VAL A 29 -7.52 -46.16 -19.02
C VAL A 29 -8.43 -47.34 -18.66
N ASP A 30 -9.53 -47.08 -17.95
CA ASP A 30 -10.55 -48.08 -17.62
C ASP A 30 -11.46 -48.47 -18.81
N GLY A 31 -11.34 -47.81 -19.98
CA GLY A 31 -12.22 -48.03 -21.13
C GLY A 31 -13.67 -47.54 -20.94
N ARG A 32 -13.94 -46.68 -19.97
CA ARG A 32 -15.28 -46.22 -19.54
C ARG A 32 -15.70 -44.85 -20.09
N LEU A 33 -14.92 -44.28 -21.01
CA LEU A 33 -15.28 -43.04 -21.73
C LEU A 33 -16.19 -43.34 -22.92
N THR A 34 -17.09 -42.40 -23.26
CA THR A 34 -17.85 -42.51 -24.52
C THR A 34 -16.94 -42.33 -25.74
N HIS A 35 -17.33 -42.84 -26.91
CA HIS A 35 -16.52 -42.74 -28.14
C HIS A 35 -16.17 -41.28 -28.50
N MET A 36 -17.09 -40.35 -28.27
CA MET A 36 -16.87 -38.92 -28.53
C MET A 36 -15.85 -38.31 -27.56
N GLU A 37 -15.95 -38.61 -26.26
CA GLU A 37 -14.96 -38.17 -25.26
C GLU A 37 -13.59 -38.80 -25.52
N LYS A 38 -13.55 -40.08 -25.92
CA LYS A 38 -12.32 -40.82 -26.23
C LYS A 38 -11.57 -40.15 -27.39
N HIS A 39 -12.27 -39.82 -28.48
CA HIS A 39 -11.67 -39.15 -29.62
C HIS A 39 -11.15 -37.75 -29.29
N LEU A 40 -11.90 -36.96 -28.51
CA LEU A 40 -11.46 -35.62 -28.06
C LEU A 40 -10.24 -35.71 -27.13
N LEU A 41 -10.18 -36.76 -26.29
CA LEU A 41 -9.03 -37.03 -25.42
C LEU A 41 -7.80 -37.41 -26.25
N GLU A 42 -7.92 -38.37 -27.18
CA GLU A 42 -6.85 -38.75 -28.12
C GLU A 42 -6.31 -37.53 -28.89
N GLN A 43 -7.20 -36.67 -29.42
CA GLN A 43 -6.81 -35.45 -30.11
C GLN A 43 -5.95 -34.51 -29.25
N HIS A 44 -6.25 -34.38 -27.95
CA HIS A 44 -5.46 -33.54 -27.05
C HIS A 44 -4.21 -34.25 -26.50
N LEU A 45 -4.21 -35.58 -26.33
CA LEU A 45 -2.99 -36.33 -25.97
C LEU A 45 -1.89 -36.15 -27.04
N VAL A 46 -2.26 -36.11 -28.32
CA VAL A 46 -1.36 -35.78 -29.44
C VAL A 46 -0.81 -34.34 -29.36
N ASN A 47 -1.47 -33.44 -28.63
CA ASN A 47 -1.11 -32.01 -28.50
C ASN A 47 -0.58 -31.62 -27.10
N CYS A 48 -0.41 -32.57 -26.17
CA CYS A 48 -0.04 -32.25 -24.79
C CYS A 48 0.75 -33.39 -24.13
N GLU A 49 2.08 -33.27 -24.21
CA GLU A 49 3.09 -34.21 -23.68
C GLU A 49 2.84 -34.58 -22.21
N LEU A 50 2.53 -33.59 -21.38
CA LEU A 50 2.21 -33.78 -19.95
C LEU A 50 0.99 -34.69 -19.72
N CYS A 51 0.03 -34.70 -20.65
CA CYS A 51 -1.15 -35.56 -20.56
C CYS A 51 -0.90 -36.95 -21.16
N SER A 52 -0.06 -37.11 -22.19
CA SER A 52 0.36 -38.44 -22.68
C SER A 52 1.21 -39.18 -21.63
N GLU A 53 2.20 -38.53 -21.03
CA GLU A 53 2.99 -39.12 -19.93
C GLU A 53 2.10 -39.56 -18.76
N ALA A 54 1.11 -38.73 -18.39
CA ALA A 54 0.18 -39.05 -17.31
C ALA A 54 -0.69 -40.28 -17.60
N VAL A 55 -1.03 -40.55 -18.86
CA VAL A 55 -1.72 -41.79 -19.28
C VAL A 55 -0.79 -43.00 -19.16
N GLU A 56 0.45 -42.91 -19.64
CA GLU A 56 1.43 -44.01 -19.55
C GLU A 56 1.78 -44.39 -18.11
N VAL A 57 1.77 -43.43 -17.19
CA VAL A 57 1.94 -43.67 -15.76
C VAL A 57 0.68 -44.31 -15.16
N LEU A 58 -0.52 -43.87 -15.55
CA LEU A 58 -1.79 -44.43 -15.08
C LEU A 58 -2.08 -45.85 -15.59
N GLN A 59 -1.61 -46.21 -16.78
CA GLN A 59 -1.75 -47.56 -17.35
C GLN A 59 -1.02 -48.64 -16.52
N LYS A 60 -0.06 -48.24 -15.68
CA LYS A 60 0.65 -49.14 -14.75
C LYS A 60 -0.20 -49.31 -13.48
N PRO A 61 -0.70 -50.52 -13.14
CA PRO A 61 -1.75 -50.71 -12.13
C PRO A 61 -1.37 -50.25 -10.72
N LYS A 62 -0.06 -50.21 -10.40
CA LYS A 62 0.49 -49.69 -9.15
C LYS A 62 0.10 -48.22 -8.87
N TYR A 63 -0.10 -47.39 -9.89
CA TYR A 63 -0.29 -45.94 -9.73
C TYR A 63 -1.75 -45.49 -9.80
N HIS A 64 -2.68 -46.34 -10.26
CA HIS A 64 -4.10 -46.00 -10.43
C HIS A 64 -4.77 -45.57 -9.11
N THR A 65 -4.58 -46.37 -8.05
CA THR A 65 -5.07 -46.05 -6.69
C THR A 65 -4.33 -44.85 -6.08
N GLN A 66 -3.01 -44.77 -6.30
CA GLN A 66 -2.17 -43.69 -5.79
C GLN A 66 -2.55 -42.33 -6.40
N TYR A 67 -2.90 -42.28 -7.69
CA TYR A 67 -3.32 -41.06 -8.39
C TYR A 67 -4.53 -40.38 -7.75
N GLN A 68 -5.57 -41.16 -7.39
CA GLN A 68 -6.77 -40.59 -6.77
C GLN A 68 -6.44 -39.90 -5.44
N ALA A 69 -5.67 -40.58 -4.58
CA ALA A 69 -5.26 -40.10 -3.26
C ALA A 69 -4.27 -38.91 -3.36
N MET A 70 -3.28 -38.97 -4.25
CA MET A 70 -2.35 -37.86 -4.48
C MET A 70 -3.05 -36.65 -5.06
N GLY A 71 -4.01 -36.82 -5.97
CA GLY A 71 -4.81 -35.71 -6.49
C GLY A 71 -5.67 -35.04 -5.42
N VAL A 72 -6.17 -35.77 -4.41
CA VAL A 72 -6.80 -35.15 -3.23
C VAL A 72 -5.78 -34.39 -2.38
N LYS A 73 -4.62 -34.99 -2.07
CA LYS A 73 -3.56 -34.35 -1.30
C LYS A 73 -3.04 -33.06 -1.96
N VAL A 74 -2.85 -33.06 -3.28
CA VAL A 74 -2.42 -31.89 -4.06
C VAL A 74 -3.53 -30.84 -4.10
N GLN A 75 -4.80 -31.21 -4.29
CA GLN A 75 -5.91 -30.24 -4.27
C GLN A 75 -6.13 -29.65 -2.86
N GLN A 76 -5.94 -30.44 -1.80
CA GLN A 76 -5.99 -29.98 -0.42
C GLN A 76 -4.78 -29.10 -0.09
N TYR A 77 -3.58 -29.46 -0.56
CA TYR A 77 -2.40 -28.61 -0.46
C TYR A 77 -2.63 -27.28 -1.17
N ILE A 78 -3.11 -27.27 -2.42
CA ILE A 78 -3.43 -26.01 -3.14
C ILE A 78 -4.47 -25.17 -2.38
N ARG A 79 -5.41 -25.77 -1.63
CA ARG A 79 -6.37 -25.03 -0.79
C ARG A 79 -5.79 -24.53 0.55
N SER A 80 -4.78 -25.17 1.10
CA SER A 80 -4.11 -24.72 2.35
C SER A 80 -2.89 -23.83 2.08
N SER A 81 -2.23 -24.02 0.93
CA SER A 81 -1.10 -23.25 0.41
C SER A 81 -1.52 -22.16 -0.58
N SER A 82 -2.82 -22.00 -0.87
CA SER A 82 -3.39 -20.73 -1.36
C SER A 82 -3.37 -19.63 -0.31
N HIS A 83 -2.30 -19.59 0.50
CA HIS A 83 -1.80 -18.38 1.10
C HIS A 83 -1.56 -17.37 -0.03
N VAL A 84 -2.46 -16.40 -0.13
CA VAL A 84 -2.20 -15.13 -0.81
C VAL A 84 -1.25 -14.33 0.09
N ALA A 85 -0.04 -14.86 0.29
CA ALA A 85 0.89 -14.49 1.36
C ALA A 85 1.17 -12.98 1.36
N SER A 86 1.48 -12.44 0.18
CA SER A 86 1.79 -11.03 -0.03
C SER A 86 0.65 -10.04 0.26
N VAL A 87 -0.58 -10.51 0.44
CA VAL A 87 -1.73 -9.69 0.86
C VAL A 87 -2.02 -9.90 2.35
N TYR A 88 -2.06 -11.15 2.82
CA TYR A 88 -2.42 -11.47 4.20
C TYR A 88 -1.35 -11.05 5.23
N GLU A 89 -0.08 -11.07 4.85
CA GLU A 89 1.03 -10.61 5.70
C GLU A 89 1.03 -9.08 5.87
N ALA A 90 0.71 -8.35 4.79
CA ALA A 90 0.59 -6.89 4.82
C ALA A 90 -0.57 -6.44 5.75
N GLU A 91 -1.71 -7.13 5.74
CA GLU A 91 -2.80 -6.86 6.69
C GLU A 91 -2.40 -7.15 8.15
N ARG A 92 -1.59 -8.17 8.39
CA ARG A 92 -1.11 -8.51 9.74
C ARG A 92 -0.15 -7.44 10.27
N TYR A 93 0.69 -6.87 9.42
CA TYR A 93 1.52 -5.70 9.77
C TYR A 93 0.65 -4.47 10.04
N GLN A 94 -0.34 -4.17 9.19
CA GLN A 94 -1.24 -3.03 9.34
C GLN A 94 -1.95 -3.02 10.71
N LYS A 95 -2.42 -4.19 11.19
CA LYS A 95 -3.05 -4.31 12.51
C LYS A 95 -2.08 -3.93 13.64
N ASN A 96 -0.84 -4.41 13.58
CA ASN A 96 0.17 -4.14 14.61
C ASN A 96 0.62 -2.66 14.64
N VAL A 97 0.64 -1.97 13.50
CA VAL A 97 0.88 -0.52 13.45
C VAL A 97 -0.29 0.25 14.06
N GLN A 98 -1.53 -0.06 13.62
CA GLN A 98 -2.73 0.65 14.08
C GLN A 98 -2.99 0.46 15.59
N ILE A 99 -2.62 -0.68 16.17
CA ILE A 99 -2.66 -0.89 17.64
C ILE A 99 -1.69 0.05 18.38
N LYS A 100 -0.49 0.30 17.84
CA LYS A 100 0.49 1.22 18.45
C LYS A 100 0.06 2.69 18.34
N GLU A 101 -0.48 3.09 17.19
CA GLU A 101 -1.02 4.44 16.97
C GLU A 101 -2.20 4.74 17.93
N ASN A 102 -3.11 3.78 18.09
CA ASN A 102 -4.21 3.86 19.05
C ASN A 102 -3.70 3.93 20.51
N ALA A 103 -2.73 3.08 20.89
CA ALA A 103 -2.18 3.08 22.24
C ALA A 103 -1.56 4.44 22.62
N LEU A 104 -0.87 5.10 21.69
CA LEU A 104 -0.29 6.42 21.90
C LEU A 104 -1.37 7.51 22.05
N THR A 105 -2.45 7.45 21.26
CA THR A 105 -3.56 8.41 21.38
C THR A 105 -4.36 8.22 22.69
N TYR A 106 -4.58 6.99 23.14
CA TYR A 106 -5.18 6.75 24.46
C TYR A 106 -4.31 7.28 25.61
N PHE A 107 -2.99 7.08 25.55
CA PHE A 107 -2.05 7.59 26.57
C PHE A 107 -2.13 9.12 26.71
N TRP A 108 -2.02 9.86 25.60
CA TRP A 108 -2.14 11.32 25.63
C TRP A 108 -3.54 11.81 26.02
N GLY A 109 -4.60 11.08 25.64
CA GLY A 109 -5.97 11.40 26.04
C GLY A 109 -6.20 11.33 27.57
N VAL A 110 -5.64 10.32 28.24
CA VAL A 110 -5.71 10.20 29.71
C VAL A 110 -4.94 11.33 30.41
N ILE A 111 -3.75 11.69 29.91
CA ILE A 111 -2.95 12.80 30.46
C ILE A 111 -3.69 14.14 30.30
N ALA A 112 -4.28 14.39 29.13
CA ALA A 112 -5.08 15.59 28.90
C ALA A 112 -6.30 15.68 29.83
N ALA A 113 -7.02 14.56 30.03
CA ALA A 113 -8.16 14.50 30.94
C ALA A 113 -7.75 14.80 32.41
N LEU A 114 -6.63 14.24 32.88
CA LEU A 114 -6.10 14.53 34.22
C LEU A 114 -5.70 15.99 34.38
N LEU A 115 -5.04 16.59 33.37
CA LEU A 115 -4.71 18.02 33.38
C LEU A 115 -5.96 18.90 33.46
N ILE A 116 -7.01 18.60 32.70
CA ILE A 116 -8.27 19.35 32.73
C ILE A 116 -8.91 19.30 34.13
N VAL A 117 -8.93 18.12 34.77
CA VAL A 117 -9.46 17.96 36.14
C VAL A 117 -8.64 18.75 37.16
N VAL A 118 -7.30 18.73 37.08
CA VAL A 118 -6.43 19.51 37.96
C VAL A 118 -6.62 21.02 37.76
N CYS A 119 -6.69 21.49 36.51
CA CYS A 119 -6.95 22.91 36.23
C CYS A 119 -8.33 23.36 36.74
N ALA A 120 -9.37 22.55 36.58
CA ALA A 120 -10.71 22.84 37.11
C ALA A 120 -10.71 22.92 38.65
N TYR A 121 -9.98 22.02 39.33
CA TYR A 121 -9.84 22.04 40.79
C TYR A 121 -9.11 23.31 41.27
N LEU A 122 -8.02 23.70 40.60
CA LEU A 122 -7.26 24.92 40.95
C LEU A 122 -8.11 26.19 40.77
N ILE A 123 -8.90 26.29 39.69
CA ILE A 123 -9.81 27.43 39.49
C ILE A 123 -10.88 27.47 40.60
N HIS A 124 -11.43 26.32 40.99
CA HIS A 124 -12.40 26.24 42.08
C HIS A 124 -11.80 26.65 43.44
N ASP A 125 -10.54 26.32 43.73
CA ASP A 125 -9.91 26.74 45.00
C ASP A 125 -9.55 28.23 45.00
N GLN A 126 -9.13 28.79 43.86
CA GLN A 126 -8.91 30.24 43.71
C GLN A 126 -10.18 31.05 44.04
N VAL A 127 -11.30 30.77 43.37
CA VAL A 127 -12.59 31.46 43.63
C VAL A 127 -13.00 31.34 45.11
N LYS A 128 -12.88 30.14 45.68
CA LYS A 128 -13.18 29.85 47.09
C LYS A 128 -12.24 30.57 48.09
N ASN A 129 -11.09 31.08 47.63
CA ASN A 129 -10.18 31.88 48.43
C ASN A 129 -10.39 33.39 48.20
N GLU A 130 -10.79 33.82 47.01
CA GLU A 130 -11.23 35.20 46.73
C GLU A 130 -12.50 35.56 47.53
N ASP A 131 -13.51 34.67 47.60
CA ASP A 131 -14.71 34.83 48.45
C ASP A 131 -14.38 35.13 49.92
N LYS A 132 -13.30 34.53 50.44
CA LYS A 132 -12.83 34.76 51.82
C LYS A 132 -12.11 36.10 51.97
N GLN A 133 -11.34 36.52 50.96
CA GLN A 133 -10.58 37.78 51.03
C GLN A 133 -11.50 39.01 50.92
N HIS A 134 -12.56 38.95 50.10
CA HIS A 134 -13.55 40.02 50.02
C HIS A 134 -14.43 40.19 51.27
N SER A 135 -14.37 39.27 52.23
CA SER A 135 -15.11 39.35 53.50
C SER A 135 -14.44 40.22 54.59
N PHE A 136 -13.23 40.76 54.35
CA PHE A 136 -12.49 41.59 55.32
C PHE A 136 -11.97 42.91 54.70
N ALA A 137 -12.89 43.73 54.21
CA ALA A 137 -12.62 45.12 53.80
C ALA A 137 -13.47 46.11 54.61
N VAL A 138 -13.04 46.41 55.85
CA VAL A 138 -13.64 47.47 56.68
C VAL A 138 -12.99 48.81 56.36
N GLU A 139 -13.83 49.82 56.22
CA GLU A 139 -13.57 51.15 55.68
C GLU A 139 -12.98 52.13 56.71
N GLN A 140 -12.03 53.00 56.32
CA GLN A 140 -11.68 54.25 57.02
C GLN A 140 -11.19 55.36 56.06
N PRO A 141 -11.28 56.66 56.44
CA PRO A 141 -11.52 57.75 55.49
C PRO A 141 -10.34 58.74 55.24
N ILE A 142 -10.63 59.79 54.47
CA ILE A 142 -9.71 60.73 53.79
C ILE A 142 -9.66 62.12 54.48
N VAL A 143 -8.48 62.75 54.64
CA VAL A 143 -8.27 64.22 54.68
C VAL A 143 -6.77 64.57 54.38
N PRO A 144 -6.39 65.83 53.98
CA PRO A 144 -5.30 66.03 53.00
C PRO A 144 -4.23 67.14 53.30
N ALA A 145 -3.30 67.30 52.32
CA ALA A 145 -2.39 68.46 52.07
C ALA A 145 -1.16 68.62 53.02
N ALA A 146 -0.06 69.31 52.65
CA ALA A 146 0.25 70.16 51.48
C ALA A 146 1.74 70.08 51.03
N ALA A 147 2.09 70.77 49.94
CA ALA A 147 3.46 71.01 49.41
C ALA A 147 3.76 72.55 49.42
N PRO A 148 4.82 73.15 48.81
CA PRO A 148 5.95 72.68 47.97
C PRO A 148 7.30 72.70 48.75
N ALA A 149 8.54 72.73 48.22
CA ALA A 149 9.16 72.84 46.88
C ALA A 149 10.56 72.13 46.90
N SER A 150 11.52 72.21 45.96
CA SER A 150 11.71 72.87 44.64
C SER A 150 12.81 72.14 43.82
N GLY A 151 12.92 72.38 42.50
CA GLY A 151 14.07 71.94 41.67
C GLY A 151 15.15 73.02 41.46
N PRO A 152 15.95 73.01 40.37
CA PRO A 152 16.02 72.00 39.29
C PRO A 152 17.46 71.61 38.82
N LYS A 153 17.58 70.56 37.97
CA LYS A 153 18.48 70.57 36.78
C LYS A 153 18.29 69.37 35.82
N GLU A 154 18.48 69.67 34.54
CA GLU A 154 18.45 68.83 33.31
C GLU A 154 19.79 69.05 32.55
N PRO A 155 20.05 68.49 31.34
CA PRO A 155 19.63 67.21 30.73
C PRO A 155 20.76 66.45 29.97
N ALA A 156 20.49 65.18 29.60
CA ALA A 156 20.96 64.49 28.37
C ALA A 156 20.06 63.25 28.16
N SER A 157 19.40 62.97 27.01
CA SER A 157 19.86 62.80 25.60
C SER A 157 20.65 61.48 25.38
N THR A 158 20.37 60.62 24.38
CA THR A 158 19.45 60.75 23.20
C THR A 158 19.19 59.40 22.45
N SER A 159 18.06 59.31 21.69
CA SER A 159 17.67 58.32 20.60
C SER A 159 17.75 56.79 20.83
N GLN A 160 16.79 55.91 20.42
CA GLN A 160 16.25 55.53 19.08
C GLN A 160 17.31 54.91 18.12
N ALA A 161 17.04 54.02 17.13
CA ALA A 161 15.85 53.43 16.47
C ALA A 161 16.14 51.92 16.16
N ARG A 162 15.27 50.95 15.77
CA ARG A 162 13.92 50.81 15.15
C ARG A 162 13.87 50.59 13.61
N ALA A 163 13.58 49.33 13.19
CA ALA A 163 13.26 48.84 11.82
C ALA A 163 14.43 48.89 10.79
N ALA A 164 14.37 48.38 9.54
CA ALA A 164 13.32 47.77 8.69
C ALA A 164 14.00 46.78 7.67
N THR A 165 13.48 45.60 7.26
CA THR A 165 12.40 45.28 6.28
C THR A 165 12.86 45.07 4.81
N THR A 166 12.54 43.88 4.23
CA THR A 166 12.62 43.46 2.79
C THR A 166 13.99 43.45 2.08
N GLY A 167 14.22 42.70 0.99
CA GLY A 167 13.41 41.69 0.27
C GLY A 167 13.84 41.52 -1.21
N VAL A 168 13.14 40.66 -1.99
CA VAL A 168 13.16 40.54 -3.49
C VAL A 168 14.43 39.90 -4.13
N THR A 169 14.46 39.23 -5.30
CA THR A 169 13.58 38.23 -6.00
C THR A 169 14.33 37.64 -7.21
N ALA A 170 14.31 36.29 -7.39
CA ALA A 170 14.47 35.48 -8.63
C ALA A 170 15.65 35.70 -9.64
N THR A 171 15.94 34.66 -10.45
CA THR A 171 16.04 34.71 -11.94
C THR A 171 16.31 33.30 -12.53
N PHE A 172 15.72 33.00 -13.70
CA PHE A 172 16.01 31.84 -14.57
C PHE A 172 16.67 32.34 -15.87
N PRO A 173 17.53 31.54 -16.51
CA PRO A 173 17.27 31.11 -17.91
C PRO A 173 17.82 29.69 -18.22
N ALA A 174 17.92 29.23 -19.48
CA ALA A 174 16.88 28.99 -20.49
C ALA A 174 17.48 28.19 -21.67
N ALA A 175 16.62 27.53 -22.48
CA ALA A 175 16.92 26.79 -23.73
C ALA A 175 17.82 25.52 -23.63
N GLY A 176 17.71 24.53 -24.53
CA GLY A 176 16.61 24.23 -25.46
C GLY A 176 17.02 23.76 -26.86
N THR A 177 16.68 22.51 -27.22
CA THR A 177 16.64 22.01 -28.61
C THR A 177 15.57 20.92 -28.75
N ALA A 178 14.95 20.80 -29.92
CA ALA A 178 14.04 19.70 -30.25
C ALA A 178 14.15 19.33 -31.73
N THR A 179 14.20 18.02 -32.03
CA THR A 179 14.09 17.46 -33.38
C THR A 179 13.34 16.12 -33.31
N ALA A 180 12.64 15.74 -34.38
CA ALA A 180 11.85 14.52 -34.47
C ALA A 180 12.18 13.76 -35.78
N GLN A 181 11.52 12.60 -35.99
CA GLN A 181 11.70 11.65 -37.11
C GLN A 181 12.97 10.78 -36.99
N SER A 182 12.98 9.50 -37.42
CA SER A 182 11.88 8.54 -37.64
C SER A 182 12.41 7.10 -37.45
N ALA A 183 11.54 6.10 -37.59
CA ALA A 183 11.84 4.70 -37.25
C ALA A 183 12.62 3.92 -38.34
N THR A 184 13.46 2.99 -37.88
CA THR A 184 13.69 1.67 -38.50
C THR A 184 13.67 0.59 -37.40
N VAL A 185 13.48 -0.66 -37.81
CA VAL A 185 13.39 -1.84 -36.95
C VAL A 185 14.74 -2.56 -36.96
N ASP A 186 15.24 -3.04 -35.81
CA ASP A 186 15.69 -4.44 -35.63
C ASP A 186 16.36 -4.75 -34.27
N ASN A 187 16.35 -6.05 -33.94
CA ASN A 187 17.21 -6.80 -33.02
C ASN A 187 17.45 -6.30 -31.56
N ALA A 188 16.71 -6.94 -30.65
CA ALA A 188 17.29 -8.01 -29.81
C ALA A 188 18.64 -7.79 -29.06
N THR A 189 18.70 -6.78 -28.17
CA THR A 189 19.48 -6.91 -26.92
C THR A 189 18.79 -6.19 -25.77
N ALA A 190 18.16 -6.95 -24.86
CA ALA A 190 17.41 -6.39 -23.72
C ALA A 190 17.42 -7.29 -22.46
N GLU A 191 18.40 -8.20 -22.35
CA GLU A 191 18.46 -9.17 -21.25
C GLU A 191 19.41 -8.74 -20.12
N ASP A 192 20.55 -8.09 -20.40
CA ASP A 192 21.50 -7.66 -19.36
C ASP A 192 20.95 -6.58 -18.41
N ALA A 193 20.07 -5.70 -18.88
CA ALA A 193 19.39 -4.72 -18.04
C ALA A 193 18.35 -5.36 -17.09
N ALA A 194 17.99 -6.64 -17.28
CA ALA A 194 16.93 -7.27 -16.51
C ALA A 194 17.35 -7.70 -15.09
N GLU A 195 18.62 -8.05 -14.86
CA GLU A 195 19.10 -8.44 -13.52
C GLU A 195 19.20 -7.29 -12.50
N PRO A 196 19.78 -6.11 -12.78
CA PRO A 196 19.84 -5.03 -11.80
C PRO A 196 18.44 -4.59 -11.35
N ASP A 197 17.51 -4.33 -12.28
CA ASP A 197 16.13 -3.96 -11.97
C ASP A 197 15.39 -5.02 -11.13
N LYS A 198 15.56 -6.30 -11.49
CA LYS A 198 15.00 -7.45 -10.78
C LYS A 198 15.55 -7.55 -9.36
N SER A 199 16.85 -7.29 -9.16
CA SER A 199 17.47 -7.26 -7.85
C SER A 199 16.96 -6.10 -6.99
N LEU A 200 16.77 -4.93 -7.60
CA LEU A 200 16.27 -3.72 -6.95
C LEU A 200 14.79 -3.89 -6.57
N TYR A 201 13.97 -4.43 -7.48
CA TYR A 201 12.55 -4.71 -7.23
C TYR A 201 12.38 -5.77 -6.14
N LYS A 202 13.18 -6.85 -6.15
CA LYS A 202 13.19 -7.86 -5.09
C LYS A 202 13.58 -7.26 -3.73
N THR A 203 14.58 -6.39 -3.72
CA THR A 203 15.02 -5.67 -2.51
C THR A 203 13.93 -4.73 -1.99
N ALA A 204 13.32 -3.93 -2.86
CA ALA A 204 12.20 -3.05 -2.51
C ALA A 204 10.98 -3.81 -1.96
N MET A 205 10.69 -5.00 -2.52
CA MET A 205 9.65 -5.89 -1.99
C MET A 205 10.01 -6.42 -0.60
N ALA A 206 11.27 -6.74 -0.30
CA ALA A 206 11.69 -7.12 1.05
C ALA A 206 11.43 -5.99 2.07
N PHE A 207 11.81 -4.74 1.76
CA PHE A 207 11.50 -3.58 2.60
C PHE A 207 9.98 -3.34 2.77
N TYR A 208 9.18 -3.65 1.75
CA TYR A 208 7.71 -3.61 1.82
C TYR A 208 7.14 -4.70 2.76
N HIS A 209 7.68 -5.92 2.73
CA HIS A 209 7.27 -7.02 3.63
C HIS A 209 7.74 -6.80 5.08
N ASP A 210 8.91 -6.18 5.29
CA ASP A 210 9.35 -5.62 6.58
C ASP A 210 8.45 -4.48 7.09
N GLY A 211 7.57 -3.94 6.24
CA GLY A 211 6.74 -2.77 6.51
C GLY A 211 7.51 -1.45 6.63
N LYS A 212 8.79 -1.42 6.21
CA LYS A 212 9.62 -0.20 6.07
C LYS A 212 9.19 0.54 4.81
N LEU A 213 7.98 1.11 4.83
CA LEU A 213 7.32 1.64 3.65
C LEU A 213 8.12 2.77 2.97
N ASP A 214 8.82 3.63 3.72
CA ASP A 214 9.61 4.71 3.13
C ASP A 214 10.87 4.21 2.39
N ASP A 215 11.57 3.21 2.95
CA ASP A 215 12.65 2.49 2.28
C ASP A 215 12.18 1.81 0.99
N ALA A 216 11.01 1.18 1.04
CA ALA A 216 10.41 0.53 -0.12
C ALA A 216 9.99 1.55 -1.18
N MET A 217 9.37 2.65 -0.77
CA MET A 217 8.94 3.74 -1.66
C MET A 217 10.10 4.36 -2.42
N SER A 218 11.21 4.68 -1.75
CA SER A 218 12.42 5.23 -2.38
C SER A 218 12.92 4.32 -3.53
N ARG A 219 13.01 3.02 -3.26
CA ARG A 219 13.48 2.01 -4.22
C ARG A 219 12.48 1.77 -5.36
N PHE A 220 11.17 1.84 -5.10
CA PHE A 220 10.17 1.83 -6.17
C PHE A 220 10.16 3.12 -6.99
N THR A 221 10.41 4.30 -6.40
CA THR A 221 10.49 5.56 -7.17
C THR A 221 11.62 5.54 -8.19
N GLN A 222 12.76 4.94 -7.86
CA GLN A 222 13.86 4.70 -8.79
C GLN A 222 13.38 3.86 -9.99
N LEU A 223 12.83 2.66 -9.72
CA LEU A 223 12.26 1.77 -10.75
C LEU A 223 11.08 2.36 -11.55
N THR A 224 10.44 3.45 -11.09
CA THR A 224 9.42 4.17 -11.89
C THR A 224 9.98 5.27 -12.78
N ALA A 225 11.16 5.80 -12.48
CA ALA A 225 11.82 6.82 -13.28
C ALA A 225 12.37 6.23 -14.59
N ASP A 226 12.93 5.01 -14.52
CA ASP A 226 13.53 4.32 -15.65
C ASP A 226 12.46 3.87 -16.66
N SER A 227 12.32 4.66 -17.73
CA SER A 227 11.18 4.60 -18.65
C SER A 227 11.09 3.28 -19.42
N THR A 228 12.22 2.62 -19.64
CA THR A 228 12.42 1.36 -20.38
C THR A 228 12.24 0.10 -19.52
N SER A 229 12.22 0.22 -18.19
CA SER A 229 12.23 -0.96 -17.32
C SER A 229 11.00 -1.86 -17.49
N ARG A 230 11.24 -3.17 -17.67
CA ARG A 230 10.17 -4.20 -17.67
C ARG A 230 9.42 -4.27 -16.33
N TYR A 231 10.02 -3.74 -15.27
CA TYR A 231 9.47 -3.65 -13.91
C TYR A 231 8.75 -2.32 -13.64
N ARG A 232 8.83 -1.30 -14.51
CA ARG A 232 8.28 0.05 -14.28
C ARG A 232 6.81 0.06 -13.87
N GLU A 233 5.94 -0.59 -14.64
CA GLU A 233 4.51 -0.76 -14.30
C GLU A 233 4.30 -1.43 -12.94
N MET A 234 5.16 -2.39 -12.61
CA MET A 234 5.04 -3.21 -11.41
C MET A 234 5.48 -2.41 -10.17
N ALA A 235 6.59 -1.69 -10.27
CA ALA A 235 7.07 -0.75 -9.26
C ALA A 235 6.06 0.39 -9.02
N HIS A 236 5.48 0.98 -10.07
CA HIS A 236 4.43 2.02 -9.95
C HIS A 236 3.21 1.50 -9.18
N TYR A 237 2.84 0.23 -9.40
CA TYR A 237 1.74 -0.41 -8.67
C TYR A 237 2.09 -0.66 -7.20
N GLN A 238 3.29 -1.15 -6.89
CA GLN A 238 3.71 -1.33 -5.49
C GLN A 238 3.87 0.01 -4.77
N LEU A 239 4.35 1.05 -5.45
CA LEU A 239 4.43 2.42 -4.92
C LEU A 239 3.03 2.98 -4.60
N ALA A 240 2.04 2.76 -5.48
CA ALA A 240 0.64 3.09 -5.23
C ALA A 240 0.06 2.30 -4.02
N MET A 241 0.44 1.03 -3.86
CA MET A 241 0.11 0.23 -2.66
C MET A 241 0.79 0.80 -1.40
N CYS A 242 2.06 1.20 -1.44
CA CYS A 242 2.73 1.85 -0.31
C CYS A 242 1.98 3.12 0.13
N TYR A 243 1.54 3.97 -0.80
CA TYR A 243 0.70 5.14 -0.47
C TYR A 243 -0.65 4.74 0.14
N LYS A 244 -1.26 3.63 -0.29
CA LYS A 244 -2.49 3.08 0.32
C LYS A 244 -2.25 2.66 1.77
N PHE A 245 -1.14 1.97 2.07
CA PHE A 245 -0.78 1.56 3.43
C PHE A 245 -0.40 2.74 4.33
N LYS A 246 0.33 3.75 3.83
CA LYS A 246 0.59 5.02 4.54
C LYS A 246 -0.67 5.92 4.70
N ARG A 247 -1.87 5.39 4.46
CA ARG A 247 -3.18 6.09 4.49
C ARG A 247 -3.32 7.28 3.54
N GLN A 248 -2.37 7.53 2.63
CA GLN A 248 -2.36 8.67 1.70
C GLN A 248 -3.27 8.40 0.49
N LYS A 249 -4.57 8.15 0.75
CA LYS A 249 -5.57 7.70 -0.24
C LYS A 249 -5.60 8.54 -1.52
N VAL A 250 -5.47 9.86 -1.42
CA VAL A 250 -5.49 10.78 -2.58
C VAL A 250 -4.31 10.50 -3.53
N LYS A 251 -3.10 10.34 -2.99
CA LYS A 251 -1.92 9.97 -3.78
C LYS A 251 -2.05 8.56 -4.33
N ALA A 252 -2.53 7.61 -3.52
CA ALA A 252 -2.73 6.23 -3.96
C ALA A 252 -3.71 6.15 -5.15
N ARG A 253 -4.86 6.85 -5.09
CA ARG A 253 -5.82 6.93 -6.19
C ARG A 253 -5.19 7.49 -7.46
N ARG A 254 -4.53 8.65 -7.38
CA ARG A 254 -3.80 9.24 -8.52
C ARG A 254 -2.79 8.26 -9.15
N MET A 255 -1.97 7.59 -8.34
CA MET A 255 -0.96 6.64 -8.85
C MET A 255 -1.59 5.41 -9.52
N PHE A 256 -2.77 4.95 -9.06
CA PHE A 256 -3.52 3.90 -9.76
C PHE A 256 -4.26 4.42 -11.01
N GLU A 257 -4.74 5.66 -11.01
CA GLU A 257 -5.33 6.31 -12.20
C GLU A 257 -4.29 6.48 -13.31
N GLU A 258 -3.08 6.94 -12.98
CA GLU A 258 -1.93 6.99 -13.90
C GLU A 258 -1.64 5.60 -14.51
N LEU A 259 -1.65 4.54 -13.69
CA LEU A 259 -1.50 3.14 -14.17
C LEU A 259 -2.63 2.66 -15.09
N VAL A 260 -3.85 3.16 -14.93
CA VAL A 260 -4.97 2.86 -15.82
C VAL A 260 -4.80 3.59 -17.16
N HIS A 261 -4.31 4.82 -17.16
CA HIS A 261 -3.99 5.61 -18.35
C HIS A 261 -2.77 5.07 -19.12
N MET A 262 -1.78 4.52 -18.42
CA MET A 262 -0.63 3.82 -19.03
C MET A 262 -1.04 2.59 -19.88
N ASN A 263 -2.28 2.10 -19.76
CA ASN A 263 -2.86 0.99 -20.53
C ASN A 263 -2.08 -0.35 -20.50
N GLY A 264 -1.10 -0.49 -19.61
CA GLY A 264 -0.23 -1.65 -19.50
C GLY A 264 -0.87 -2.89 -18.86
N ARG A 265 -0.04 -3.93 -18.69
CA ARG A 265 -0.41 -5.21 -18.07
C ARG A 265 -1.03 -5.06 -16.68
N MET A 266 -0.64 -4.02 -15.94
CA MET A 266 -1.15 -3.75 -14.58
C MET A 266 -2.50 -3.03 -14.53
N LYS A 267 -3.04 -2.51 -15.66
CA LYS A 267 -4.31 -1.75 -15.71
C LYS A 267 -5.47 -2.42 -14.97
N LYS A 268 -5.72 -3.72 -15.23
CA LYS A 268 -6.82 -4.47 -14.58
C LYS A 268 -6.65 -4.58 -13.06
N ARG A 269 -5.41 -4.65 -12.56
CA ARG A 269 -5.11 -4.67 -11.12
C ARG A 269 -5.27 -3.29 -10.50
N ALA A 270 -4.80 -2.22 -11.16
CA ALA A 270 -4.98 -0.84 -10.71
C ALA A 270 -6.47 -0.45 -10.62
N GLN A 271 -7.28 -0.82 -11.61
CA GLN A 271 -8.72 -0.58 -11.59
C GLN A 271 -9.43 -1.34 -10.46
N MET A 272 -9.06 -2.60 -10.21
CA MET A 272 -9.55 -3.35 -9.04
C MET A 272 -9.07 -2.73 -7.71
N ALA A 273 -7.86 -2.17 -7.66
CA ALA A 273 -7.35 -1.50 -6.47
C ALA A 273 -8.11 -0.19 -6.15
N LEU A 274 -8.45 0.60 -7.19
CA LEU A 274 -9.25 1.84 -7.09
C LEU A 274 -10.66 1.58 -6.54
N ASN A 275 -11.34 0.54 -7.03
CA ASN A 275 -12.68 0.17 -6.56
C ASN A 275 -12.71 -0.25 -5.06
N ASN A 276 -11.55 -0.50 -4.46
CA ASN A 276 -11.38 -0.97 -3.08
C ASN A 276 -10.57 0.03 -2.22
N LEU A 277 -10.72 1.36 -2.43
CA LEU A 277 -9.82 2.40 -1.90
C LEU A 277 -10.50 3.56 -1.16
#